data_AF-I0WUI0-F1
#
_entry.id   AF-I0WUI0-F1
#
_cell.length_a   1.000
_cell.length_b   1.000
_cell.length_c   1.000
_cell.angle_alpha   90.00
_cell.angle_beta   90.00
_cell.angle_gamma   90.00
#
_symmetry.space_group_name_H-M   'P 1'
#
loop_
_entity.id
_entity.type
_entity.pdbx_description
1 polymer ?
#
loop_
_entity_poly.entity_id
_entity_poly.type
_entity_poly.pdbx_seq_one_letter_code
_entity_poly.pdbx_strand_id
1 'polypeptide(L)'
;MHVQAVKTGGIVPSVVLVGPDGEPVPSVTRFLRYVLDSGRSPNTALAYGYDLRLVFEFFAERGIDWREFRPSLALELLGWLRRRPVRGPAQPAGPLVRRVRRAAVGALECGASAGRSIEFLRLGDRRRTRHRREPDAAPS
;
A
#
# COMPACT_ATOMS: atom_id res chain seq x y z
N MET A 1 -8.73 4.77 -15.03
CA MET A 1 -7.81 5.16 -13.95
C MET A 1 -6.82 4.03 -13.73
N HIS A 2 -5.56 4.33 -13.44
CA HIS A 2 -4.52 3.32 -13.20
C HIS A 2 -3.46 3.84 -12.24
N VAL A 3 -2.78 2.90 -11.57
CA VAL A 3 -1.69 3.21 -10.63
C VAL A 3 -0.37 3.16 -11.38
N GLN A 4 0.46 4.17 -11.20
CA GLN A 4 1.84 4.21 -11.72
C GLN A 4 2.84 4.31 -10.57
N ALA A 5 3.89 3.50 -10.65
CA ALA A 5 5.05 3.60 -9.78
C ALA A 5 6.18 4.30 -10.54
N VAL A 6 6.65 5.43 -10.04
CA VAL A 6 7.85 6.07 -10.58
C VAL A 6 9.04 5.46 -9.84
N LYS A 7 10.03 4.98 -10.60
CA LYS A 7 11.26 4.40 -10.06
C LYS A 7 12.43 5.33 -10.29
N THR A 8 13.27 5.52 -9.27
CA THR A 8 14.55 6.23 -9.37
C THR A 8 15.62 5.37 -8.71
N GLY A 9 16.63 4.95 -9.48
CA GLY A 9 17.70 4.08 -8.99
C GLY A 9 17.24 2.70 -8.49
N GLY A 10 16.15 2.16 -9.06
CA GLY A 10 15.58 0.86 -8.64
C GLY A 10 14.67 0.92 -7.41
N ILE A 11 14.64 2.05 -6.71
CA ILE A 11 13.71 2.35 -5.61
C ILE A 11 12.44 2.96 -6.21
N VAL A 12 11.28 2.76 -5.58
CA VAL A 12 10.02 3.44 -5.95
C VAL A 12 9.86 4.67 -5.05
N PRO A 13 10.39 5.86 -5.42
CA PRO A 13 10.21 7.08 -4.64
C PRO A 13 8.78 7.62 -4.67
N SER A 14 7.97 7.25 -5.66
CA SER A 14 6.58 7.71 -5.70
C SER A 14 5.62 6.72 -6.37
N VAL A 15 4.38 6.74 -5.88
CA VAL A 15 3.25 6.03 -6.45
C VAL A 15 2.15 7.05 -6.68
N VAL A 16 1.58 7.08 -7.88
CA VAL A 16 0.54 8.03 -8.29
C VAL A 16 -0.67 7.29 -8.85
N LEU A 17 -1.86 7.79 -8.57
CA LEU A 17 -3.08 7.37 -9.25
C LEU A 17 -3.38 8.36 -10.37
N VAL A 18 -3.47 7.85 -11.60
CA VAL A 18 -3.76 8.65 -12.78
C VAL A 18 -5.24 8.53 -13.13
N GLY A 19 -5.88 9.68 -13.29
CA GLY A 19 -7.26 9.87 -13.67
C GLY A 19 -7.55 9.42 -15.12
N PRO A 20 -8.82 9.43 -15.54
CA PRO A 20 -9.20 9.15 -16.93
C PRO A 20 -8.73 10.24 -17.91
N ASP A 21 -8.52 11.45 -17.42
CA ASP A 21 -7.94 12.62 -18.11
C ASP A 21 -6.42 12.53 -18.30
N GLY A 22 -5.77 11.52 -17.73
CA GLY A 22 -4.31 11.38 -17.78
C GLY A 22 -3.59 12.18 -16.69
N GLU A 23 -4.32 12.93 -15.86
CA GLU A 23 -3.73 13.74 -14.80
C GLU A 23 -3.69 12.98 -13.46
N PRO A 24 -2.67 13.23 -12.61
CA PRO A 24 -2.62 12.63 -11.28
C PRO A 24 -3.77 13.13 -10.40
N VAL A 25 -4.43 12.21 -9.69
CA VAL A 25 -5.43 12.56 -8.68
C VAL A 25 -4.71 13.14 -7.44
N PRO A 26 -4.79 14.46 -7.16
CA PRO A 26 -3.87 15.12 -6.22
C PRO A 26 -4.00 14.60 -4.78
N SER A 27 -5.23 14.35 -4.33
CA SER A 27 -5.51 13.83 -2.98
C SER A 27 -4.89 12.45 -2.76
N VAL A 28 -4.99 11.56 -3.75
CA VAL A 28 -4.42 10.20 -3.67
C VAL A 28 -2.91 10.25 -3.74
N THR A 29 -2.35 11.03 -4.67
CA THR A 29 -0.91 11.21 -4.81
C THR A 29 -0.27 11.72 -3.52
N ARG A 30 -0.91 12.70 -2.84
CA ARG A 30 -0.44 13.21 -1.54
C ARG A 30 -0.45 12.13 -0.46
N PHE A 31 -1.53 11.34 -0.39
CA PHE A 31 -1.64 10.26 0.59
C PHE A 31 -0.58 9.17 0.35
N LEU A 32 -0.37 8.74 -0.89
CA LEU A 32 0.61 7.71 -1.22
C LEU A 32 2.05 8.17 -0.93
N ARG A 33 2.35 9.44 -1.19
CA ARG A 33 3.62 10.05 -0.79
C ARG A 33 3.79 10.01 0.73
N TYR A 34 2.76 10.39 1.49
CA TYR A 34 2.79 10.29 2.95
C TYR A 34 3.04 8.85 3.45
N VAL A 35 2.45 7.84 2.81
CA VAL A 35 2.70 6.43 3.15
C VAL A 35 4.18 6.06 2.99
N LEU A 36 4.80 6.48 1.88
CA LEU A 36 6.22 6.26 1.62
C LEU A 36 7.11 7.03 2.61
N ASP A 37 6.83 8.32 2.82
CA ASP A 37 7.57 9.19 3.74
C ASP A 37 7.49 8.70 5.20
N SER A 38 6.41 7.98 5.55
CA SER A 38 6.23 7.36 6.87
C SER A 38 7.10 6.11 7.09
N GLY A 39 7.98 5.77 6.16
CA GLY A 39 8.85 4.59 6.24
C GLY A 39 8.11 3.26 5.99
N ARG A 40 6.92 3.29 5.37
CA ARG A 40 6.24 2.05 4.95
C ARG A 40 6.86 1.51 3.67
N SER A 41 6.73 0.20 3.46
CA SER A 41 7.29 -0.42 2.26
C SER A 41 6.64 0.11 0.99
N PRO A 42 7.36 0.17 -0.14
CA PRO A 42 6.76 0.55 -1.43
C PRO A 42 5.58 -0.32 -1.85
N ASN A 43 5.60 -1.60 -1.48
CA ASN A 43 4.50 -2.52 -1.76
C ASN A 43 3.22 -2.11 -1.01
N THR A 44 3.37 -1.56 0.20
CA THR A 44 2.24 -1.01 0.96
C THR A 44 1.62 0.18 0.21
N ALA A 45 2.43 1.11 -0.28
CA ALA A 45 1.93 2.23 -1.08
C ALA A 45 1.23 1.76 -2.37
N LEU A 46 1.77 0.73 -3.03
CA LEU A 46 1.13 0.14 -4.21
C LEU A 46 -0.23 -0.50 -3.90
N ALA A 47 -0.32 -1.29 -2.82
CA ALA A 47 -1.57 -1.89 -2.37
C ALA A 47 -2.64 -0.81 -2.12
N TYR A 48 -2.30 0.22 -1.34
CA TYR A 48 -3.19 1.37 -1.13
C TYR A 48 -3.57 2.06 -2.44
N GLY A 49 -2.64 2.20 -3.39
CA GLY A 49 -2.93 2.78 -4.71
C GLY A 49 -3.99 1.97 -5.47
N TYR A 50 -3.90 0.64 -5.45
CA TYR A 50 -4.89 -0.22 -6.10
C TYR A 50 -6.26 -0.17 -5.42
N ASP A 51 -6.29 -0.12 -4.09
CA ASP A 51 -7.53 0.01 -3.32
C ASP A 51 -8.20 1.37 -3.61
N LEU A 52 -7.42 2.46 -3.56
CA LEU A 52 -7.91 3.81 -3.84
C LEU A 52 -8.36 3.97 -5.29
N ARG A 53 -7.74 3.26 -6.24
CA ARG A 53 -8.25 3.22 -7.63
C ARG A 53 -9.69 2.74 -7.68
N LEU A 54 -10.03 1.67 -6.95
CA LEU A 54 -11.40 1.14 -6.94
C LEU A 54 -12.38 2.14 -6.33
N VAL A 55 -11.99 2.80 -5.25
CA VAL A 55 -12.81 3.82 -4.59
C VAL A 55 -13.07 5.02 -5.51
N PHE A 56 -12.05 5.53 -6.19
CA PHE A 56 -12.20 6.65 -7.11
C PHE A 56 -12.94 6.29 -8.40
N GLU A 57 -12.79 5.05 -8.88
CA GLU A 57 -13.63 4.54 -9.97
C GLU A 57 -15.11 4.50 -9.58
N PHE A 58 -15.43 4.07 -8.34
CA PHE A 58 -16.80 4.14 -7.83
C PHE A 58 -17.34 5.57 -7.78
N PHE A 59 -16.56 6.54 -7.32
CA PHE A 59 -16.96 7.95 -7.30
C PHE A 59 -17.22 8.50 -8.71
N ALA A 60 -16.33 8.17 -9.66
CA ALA A 60 -16.49 8.57 -11.06
C ALA A 60 -17.76 7.97 -11.70
N GLU A 61 -18.04 6.68 -11.45
CA GLU A 61 -19.26 6.01 -11.96
C GLU A 61 -20.55 6.63 -11.40
N ARG A 62 -20.51 7.24 -10.21
CA ARG A 62 -21.67 7.89 -9.59
C ARG A 62 -21.73 9.40 -9.81
N GLY A 63 -20.68 10.01 -10.36
CA GLY A 63 -20.58 11.47 -10.54
C GLY A 63 -20.49 12.24 -9.22
N ILE A 64 -19.86 11.65 -8.20
CA ILE A 64 -19.78 12.22 -6.84
C ILE A 64 -18.35 12.70 -6.55
N ASP A 65 -18.19 13.88 -5.94
CA ASP A 65 -16.88 14.31 -5.43
C ASP A 65 -16.54 13.50 -4.16
N TRP A 66 -15.29 13.04 -4.05
CA TRP A 66 -14.82 12.25 -2.91
C TRP A 66 -15.02 12.95 -1.55
N ARG A 67 -15.12 14.29 -1.52
CA ARG A 67 -15.41 15.09 -0.32
C ARG A 67 -16.86 14.94 0.17
N GLU A 68 -17.76 14.50 -0.70
CA GLU A 68 -19.16 14.23 -0.37
C GLU A 68 -19.36 12.80 0.13
N PHE A 69 -18.29 12.07 0.46
CA PHE A 69 -18.41 10.70 0.95
C PHE A 69 -19.12 10.64 2.30
N ARG A 70 -20.18 9.82 2.38
CA ARG A 70 -21.01 9.62 3.58
C ARG A 70 -21.13 8.13 3.89
N PRO A 71 -21.50 7.74 5.13
CA PRO A 71 -21.68 6.34 5.50
C PRO A 71 -22.65 5.56 4.59
N SER A 72 -23.68 6.23 4.03
CA SER A 72 -24.59 5.62 3.04
C SER A 72 -23.86 5.17 1.77
N LEU A 73 -22.96 6.01 1.24
CA LEU A 73 -22.14 5.71 0.07
C LEU A 73 -21.13 4.59 0.34
N ALA A 74 -20.72 4.38 1.59
CA ALA A 74 -19.86 3.26 1.96
C ALA A 74 -20.56 1.90 1.73
N LEU A 75 -21.85 1.79 2.08
CA LEU A 75 -22.63 0.57 1.83
C LEU A 75 -22.80 0.32 0.33
N GLU A 76 -23.04 1.38 -0.44
CA GLU A 76 -23.12 1.31 -1.90
C GLU A 76 -21.79 0.89 -2.53
N LEU A 77 -20.66 1.42 -2.04
CA LEU A 77 -19.32 1.04 -2.45
C LEU A 77 -19.09 -0.45 -2.20
N LEU A 78 -19.44 -0.97 -1.02
CA LEU A 78 -19.30 -2.40 -0.71
C LEU A 78 -20.17 -3.27 -1.63
N GLY A 79 -21.41 -2.85 -1.90
CA GLY A 79 -22.28 -3.52 -2.86
C GLY A 79 -21.71 -3.51 -4.28
N TRP A 80 -21.10 -2.39 -4.68
CA TRP A 80 -20.43 -2.23 -5.97
C TRP A 80 -19.18 -3.12 -6.08
N LEU A 81 -18.32 -3.15 -5.05
CA LEU A 81 -17.13 -4.00 -5.01
C LEU A 81 -17.47 -5.49 -5.15
N ARG A 82 -18.56 -5.94 -4.52
CA ARG A 82 -19.01 -7.34 -4.58
C ARG A 82 -19.38 -7.80 -5.99
N ARG A 83 -19.82 -6.88 -6.86
CA ARG A 83 -20.19 -7.19 -8.25
C ARG A 83 -18.99 -7.19 -9.19
N ARG A 84 -17.82 -6.70 -8.77
CA ARG A 84 -16.63 -6.68 -9.61
C ARG A 84 -15.94 -8.05 -9.60
N PRO A 85 -15.59 -8.59 -10.78
CA PRO A 85 -14.76 -9.78 -10.84
C PRO A 85 -13.36 -9.44 -10.31
N VAL A 86 -12.91 -10.14 -9.28
CA VAL A 86 -11.52 -10.08 -8.82
C VAL A 86 -10.66 -10.66 -9.95
N ARG A 87 -9.85 -9.83 -10.61
CA ARG A 87 -8.90 -10.30 -11.62
C ARG A 87 -7.72 -10.98 -10.92
N GLY A 88 -7.89 -12.27 -10.67
CA GLY A 88 -6.92 -13.16 -10.05
C GLY A 88 -7.66 -14.42 -9.59
N PRO A 89 -7.04 -15.60 -9.56
CA PRO A 89 -7.72 -16.79 -9.08
C PRO A 89 -8.11 -16.53 -7.62
N ALA A 90 -9.40 -16.27 -7.41
CA ALA A 90 -10.01 -16.49 -6.12
C ALA A 90 -9.80 -17.98 -5.88
N GLN A 91 -8.74 -18.36 -5.16
CA GLN A 91 -8.75 -19.65 -4.50
C GLN A 91 -9.92 -19.55 -3.54
N PRO A 92 -11.01 -20.31 -3.75
CA PRO A 92 -11.97 -20.46 -2.69
C PRO A 92 -11.14 -20.92 -1.49
N ALA A 93 -11.35 -20.30 -0.33
CA ALA A 93 -10.89 -20.87 0.93
C ALA A 93 -11.70 -22.16 1.20
N GLY A 94 -11.55 -23.15 0.33
CA GLY A 94 -11.80 -24.53 0.68
C GLY A 94 -10.80 -24.91 1.77
N PRO A 95 -11.13 -25.87 2.64
CA PRO A 95 -10.21 -26.30 3.67
C PRO A 95 -8.89 -26.71 3.01
N LEU A 96 -7.79 -26.10 3.47
CA LEU A 96 -6.43 -26.52 3.15
C LEU A 96 -6.25 -27.94 3.72
N VAL A 97 -6.67 -28.95 2.96
CA VAL A 97 -6.31 -30.34 3.24
C VAL A 97 -4.82 -30.46 2.92
N ARG A 98 -4.00 -30.30 3.95
CA ARG A 98 -2.57 -30.59 3.89
C ARG A 98 -2.42 -32.08 3.59
N ARG A 99 -2.28 -32.45 2.31
CA ARG A 99 -1.85 -33.80 1.93
C ARG A 99 -0.45 -33.99 2.51
N VAL A 100 -0.37 -34.67 3.65
CA VAL A 100 0.91 -35.22 4.13
C VAL A 100 1.27 -36.33 3.15
N ARG A 101 2.16 -36.03 2.20
CA ARG A 101 2.84 -37.10 1.47
C ARG A 101 3.74 -37.79 2.49
N ARG A 102 3.47 -39.07 2.77
CA ARG A 102 4.35 -39.95 3.53
C ARG A 102 5.59 -40.17 2.66
N ALA A 103 6.62 -39.35 2.87
CA ALA A 103 7.91 -39.54 2.23
C ALA A 103 8.57 -40.77 2.86
N ALA A 104 8.96 -41.73 2.01
CA ALA A 104 9.83 -42.81 2.39
C ALA A 104 11.19 -42.22 2.82
N VAL A 105 11.70 -42.75 3.93
CA VAL A 105 13.04 -42.46 4.45
C VAL A 105 14.05 -43.03 3.47
N GLY A 106 14.94 -42.19 2.94
CA GLY A 106 16.04 -42.68 2.11
C GLY A 106 16.91 -41.57 1.52
N ALA A 107 18.18 -41.62 1.91
CA ALA A 107 19.36 -41.01 1.29
C ALA A 107 19.64 -39.52 1.57
N LEU A 108 20.71 -39.33 2.35
CA LEU A 108 21.55 -38.15 2.42
C LEU A 108 21.88 -37.65 1.01
N GLU A 109 21.98 -36.33 0.83
CA GLU A 109 23.12 -35.67 0.19
C GLU A 109 23.16 -34.16 0.51
N CYS A 110 24.40 -33.72 0.76
CA CYS A 110 25.04 -32.42 0.53
C CYS A 110 24.31 -31.09 0.82
N GLY A 111 24.96 -30.30 1.67
CA GLY A 111 24.46 -29.04 2.20
C GLY A 111 24.68 -27.79 1.33
N ALA A 112 23.84 -26.80 1.66
CA ALA A 112 24.09 -25.36 1.83
C ALA A 112 24.65 -24.58 0.62
N SER A 113 24.00 -23.54 0.10
CA SER A 113 23.75 -22.22 0.74
C SER A 113 23.18 -21.30 -0.34
N ALA A 114 22.31 -20.29 -0.14
CA ALA A 114 21.55 -19.77 0.97
C ALA A 114 20.51 -18.82 0.35
N GLY A 115 19.24 -18.94 0.76
CA GLY A 115 18.28 -17.86 0.59
C GLY A 115 18.64 -16.71 1.53
N ARG A 116 18.49 -15.47 1.06
CA ARG A 116 18.51 -14.30 1.95
C ARG A 116 17.11 -13.76 2.15
N SER A 117 16.64 -14.04 3.35
CA SER A 117 15.54 -13.44 4.09
C SER A 117 15.56 -11.92 4.00
N ILE A 118 14.40 -11.31 3.73
CA ILE A 118 14.19 -9.88 3.98
C ILE A 118 13.77 -9.74 5.43
N GLU A 119 14.78 -9.53 6.26
CA GLU A 119 14.64 -9.08 7.64
C GLU A 119 14.54 -7.55 7.60
N PHE A 120 13.35 -7.00 7.86
CA PHE A 120 13.21 -5.57 8.14
C PHE A 120 12.46 -5.42 9.46
N LEU A 121 13.19 -5.65 10.55
CA LEU A 121 12.78 -5.27 11.89
C LEU A 121 13.69 -4.14 12.39
N ARG A 122 13.02 -3.01 12.63
CA ARG A 122 13.12 -2.26 13.89
C ARG A 122 14.41 -1.47 14.12
N LEU A 123 14.39 -0.21 13.67
CA LEU A 123 15.00 0.87 14.44
C LEU A 123 13.96 1.97 14.67
N GLY A 124 13.23 1.81 15.78
CA GLY A 124 12.55 2.93 16.41
C GLY A 124 13.46 3.46 17.50
N ASP A 125 13.96 4.68 17.33
CA ASP A 125 14.38 5.48 18.48
C ASP A 125 13.61 6.81 18.46
N ARG A 126 12.74 6.96 19.46
CA ARG A 126 12.12 8.21 19.86
C ARG A 126 13.02 8.83 20.93
N ARG A 127 13.63 9.99 20.68
CA ARG A 127 13.90 11.00 21.73
C ARG A 127 13.76 12.40 21.13
N ARG A 128 12.66 13.08 21.49
CA ARG A 128 12.58 14.17 22.49
C ARG A 128 13.04 15.53 21.96
N THR A 129 12.02 16.35 21.69
CA THR A 129 11.89 17.75 22.07
C THR A 129 13.08 18.42 22.79
N ARG A 130 13.63 19.44 22.14
CA ARG A 130 14.10 20.66 22.83
C ARG A 130 13.77 21.87 21.96
N HIS A 131 12.66 22.52 22.29
CA HIS A 131 12.50 23.96 22.05
C HIS A 131 13.63 24.64 22.83
N ARG A 132 14.62 25.19 22.13
CA ARG A 132 15.57 26.13 22.71
C ARG A 132 14.91 27.50 22.63
N ARG A 133 14.58 28.06 23.80
CA ARG A 133 14.21 29.46 23.96
C ARG A 133 15.34 30.34 23.43
N GLU A 134 14.96 31.25 22.56
CA GLU A 134 15.68 32.45 22.18
C GLU A 134 15.52 33.48 23.31
N PRO A 135 16.61 34.04 23.87
CA PRO A 135 16.51 35.24 24.67
C PRO A 135 16.90 36.46 23.83
N ASP A 136 16.01 37.45 23.90
CA ASP A 136 16.15 38.84 23.45
C ASP A 136 17.56 39.41 23.60
N ALA A 137 18.05 40.02 22.53
CA ALA A 137 19.04 41.09 22.61
C ALA A 137 18.61 42.20 21.63
N ALA A 138 17.88 43.17 22.17
CA ALA A 138 17.55 44.45 21.53
C ALA A 138 18.63 45.50 21.91
N PRO A 139 18.62 46.71 21.32
CA PRO A 139 19.76 47.24 20.58
C PRO A 139 20.51 48.36 21.33
N SER A 140 21.58 48.86 20.72
CA SER A 140 22.17 50.17 21.03
C SER A 140 22.55 50.88 19.75
#